data_AF-A0A0S9CGQ4-F1
#
_entry.id   AF-A0A0S9CGQ4-F1
#
_cell.length_a   1.000
_cell.length_b   1.000
_cell.length_c   1.000
_cell.angle_alpha   90.00
_cell.angle_beta   90.00
_cell.angle_gamma   90.00
#
_symmetry.space_group_name_H-M   'P 1'
#
loop_
_entity.id
_entity.type
_entity.pdbx_description
1 polymer ?
#
loop_
_entity_poly.entity_id
_entity_poly.type
_entity_poly.pdbx_seq_one_letter_code
_entity_poly.pdbx_strand_id
1 'polypeptide(L)'
;MKRETPRGQGRRTLGARLRDLRVTLWTLIVPPGVWAVHFMFCYLWVAVSCARQGAFPRFTTAFVIGTLVALGIIVASGAIAWMQSRTPGDPAPHDEGTDIDRLRFLAKSTLLLAGLSFVAVIFTAAPALMLTDCR
;
A
#
# COMPACT_ATOMS: atom_id res chain seq x y z
N MET A 1 46.17 6.27 24.69
CA MET A 1 45.23 7.23 24.09
C MET A 1 43.89 6.53 23.88
N LYS A 2 42.94 6.70 24.81
CA LYS A 2 41.66 5.98 24.86
C LYS A 2 40.70 6.66 23.88
N ARG A 3 40.40 6.03 22.74
CA ARG A 3 39.39 6.54 21.79
C ARG A 3 38.01 6.36 22.42
N GLU A 4 37.46 7.43 22.97
CA GLU A 4 36.07 7.45 23.41
C GLU A 4 35.18 7.44 22.16
N THR A 5 34.58 6.29 21.85
CA THR A 5 33.53 6.20 20.84
C THR A 5 32.31 6.97 21.35
N PRO A 6 31.78 7.98 20.61
CA PRO A 6 30.66 8.77 21.08
C PRO A 6 29.39 7.91 21.00
N ARG A 7 29.06 7.21 22.10
CA ARG A 7 27.86 6.36 22.23
C ARG A 7 26.55 7.09 21.91
N GLY A 8 26.55 8.42 21.92
CA GLY A 8 25.41 9.27 21.55
C GLY A 8 25.18 9.44 20.05
N GLN A 9 26.22 9.36 19.21
CA GLN A 9 26.11 9.57 17.75
C GLN A 9 25.40 8.39 17.07
N GLY A 10 25.77 7.15 17.45
CA GLY A 10 25.19 5.92 16.89
C GLY A 10 23.71 5.69 17.25
N ARG A 11 23.26 6.18 18.41
CA ARG A 11 21.87 6.02 18.88
C ARG A 11 20.92 6.99 18.17
N ARG A 12 21.39 8.19 17.81
CA ARG A 12 20.63 9.18 17.03
C ARG A 12 20.47 8.76 15.57
N THR A 13 21.50 8.18 14.95
CA THR A 13 21.44 7.63 13.58
C THR A 13 20.57 6.38 13.49
N LEU A 14 20.63 5.47 14.48
CA LEU A 14 19.76 4.29 14.50
C LEU A 14 18.27 4.67 14.56
N GLY A 15 17.91 5.67 15.37
CA GLY A 15 16.53 6.15 15.47
C GLY A 15 16.01 6.82 14.20
N ALA A 16 16.87 7.52 13.45
CA ALA A 16 16.53 8.05 12.14
C ALA A 16 16.32 6.93 11.10
N ARG A 17 17.24 5.95 11.05
CA ARG A 17 17.11 4.77 10.17
C ARG A 17 15.83 3.98 10.46
N LEU A 18 15.52 3.72 11.73
CA LEU A 18 14.29 3.03 12.12
C LEU A 18 13.02 3.80 11.71
N ARG A 19 13.05 5.14 11.71
CA ARG A 19 11.94 5.95 11.20
C ARG A 19 11.78 5.80 9.69
N ASP A 20 12.86 5.88 8.92
CA ASP A 20 12.81 5.71 7.46
C ASP A 20 12.34 4.32 7.05
N LEU A 21 12.83 3.26 7.72
CA LEU A 21 12.33 1.90 7.53
C LEU A 21 10.85 1.79 7.88
N ARG A 22 10.42 2.39 8.99
CA ARG A 22 9.02 2.37 9.41
C ARG A 22 8.14 3.05 8.37
N VAL A 23 8.53 4.22 7.86
CA VAL A 23 7.77 4.95 6.81
C VAL A 23 7.64 4.09 5.55
N THR A 24 8.73 3.47 5.11
CA THR A 24 8.73 2.61 3.91
C THR A 24 7.87 1.35 4.10
N LEU A 25 7.95 0.71 5.26
CA LEU A 25 7.14 -0.45 5.60
C LEU A 25 5.66 -0.08 5.72
N TRP A 26 5.36 1.11 6.22
CA TRP A 26 4.00 1.63 6.28
C TRP A 26 3.44 1.84 4.88
N THR A 27 4.21 2.45 3.97
CA THR A 27 3.80 2.59 2.56
C THR A 27 3.64 1.25 1.84
N LEU A 28 4.32 0.19 2.30
CA LEU A 28 4.22 -1.17 1.76
C LEU A 28 2.95 -1.90 2.22
N ILE A 29 2.52 -1.72 3.48
CA ILE A 29 1.37 -2.44 4.04
C ILE A 29 0.03 -1.77 3.74
N VAL A 30 0.02 -0.47 3.45
CA VAL A 30 -1.20 0.28 3.13
C VAL A 30 -1.93 -0.24 1.90
N PRO A 31 -1.29 -0.45 0.72
CA PRO A 31 -1.99 -0.94 -0.46
C PRO A 31 -2.78 -2.25 -0.24
N PRO A 32 -2.18 -3.34 0.29
CA PRO A 32 -2.93 -4.57 0.55
C PRO A 32 -3.96 -4.41 1.68
N GLY A 33 -3.70 -3.56 2.67
CA GLY A 33 -4.68 -3.25 3.73
C GLY A 33 -5.93 -2.55 3.19
N VAL A 34 -5.75 -1.56 2.32
CA VAL A 34 -6.84 -0.84 1.65
C VAL A 34 -7.65 -1.78 0.77
N TRP A 35 -6.97 -2.65 0.01
CA TRP A 35 -7.65 -3.69 -0.77
C TRP A 35 -8.50 -4.61 0.11
N ALA A 36 -7.97 -5.11 1.23
CA ALA A 36 -8.71 -6.02 2.12
C ALA A 36 -9.95 -5.34 2.71
N VAL A 37 -9.84 -4.07 3.12
CA VAL A 37 -10.98 -3.29 3.61
C VAL A 37 -12.00 -3.04 2.50
N HIS A 38 -11.56 -2.71 1.30
CA HIS A 38 -12.44 -2.54 0.15
C HIS A 38 -13.18 -3.83 -0.20
N PHE A 39 -12.48 -4.96 -0.21
CA PHE A 39 -13.08 -6.28 -0.41
C PHE A 39 -14.15 -6.60 0.63
N MET A 40 -13.84 -6.38 1.91
CA MET A 40 -14.78 -6.58 3.01
C MET A 40 -16.01 -5.68 2.84
N PHE A 41 -15.81 -4.41 2.47
CA PHE A 41 -16.90 -3.47 2.21
C PHE A 41 -17.80 -3.93 1.07
N CYS A 42 -17.23 -4.32 -0.08
CA CYS A 42 -17.97 -4.83 -1.23
C CYS A 42 -18.78 -6.09 -0.89
N TYR A 43 -18.16 -7.02 -0.15
CA TYR A 43 -18.80 -8.26 0.27
C TYR A 43 -20.00 -8.00 1.20
N LEU A 44 -19.79 -7.22 2.26
CA LEU A 44 -20.84 -6.88 3.22
C LEU A 44 -21.96 -6.10 2.55
N TRP A 45 -21.63 -5.22 1.60
CA TRP A 45 -22.62 -4.44 0.87
C TRP A 45 -23.59 -5.33 0.10
N VAL A 46 -23.08 -6.31 -0.66
CA VAL A 46 -23.91 -7.27 -1.40
C VAL A 46 -24.72 -8.13 -0.44
N ALA A 47 -24.09 -8.67 0.60
CA ALA A 47 -24.76 -9.53 1.58
C ALA A 47 -25.92 -8.83 2.28
N VAL A 48 -25.71 -7.60 2.76
CA VAL A 48 -26.75 -6.80 3.43
C VAL A 48 -27.84 -6.38 2.46
N SER A 49 -27.50 -5.98 1.23
CA SER A 49 -28.49 -5.55 0.24
C SER A 49 -29.41 -6.70 -0.16
N CYS A 50 -28.84 -7.89 -0.40
CA CYS A 50 -29.62 -9.08 -0.70
C CYS A 50 -30.47 -9.54 0.50
N ALA A 51 -29.93 -9.50 1.72
CA ALA A 51 -30.65 -9.92 2.92
C ALA A 51 -31.74 -8.93 3.38
N ARG A 52 -31.57 -7.62 3.17
CA ARG A 52 -32.48 -6.58 3.68
C ARG A 52 -33.46 -6.03 2.65
N GLN A 53 -33.01 -5.86 1.40
CA GLN A 53 -33.81 -5.18 0.36
C GLN A 53 -34.41 -6.17 -0.64
N GLY A 54 -33.94 -7.43 -0.67
CA GLY A 54 -34.41 -8.45 -1.62
C GLY A 54 -34.12 -8.12 -3.09
N ALA A 55 -33.32 -7.08 -3.34
CA ALA A 55 -33.00 -6.56 -4.65
C ALA A 55 -31.50 -6.25 -4.74
N PHE A 56 -30.92 -6.49 -5.92
CA PHE A 56 -29.52 -6.22 -6.16
C PHE A 56 -29.27 -4.70 -6.24
N PRO A 57 -28.32 -4.14 -5.48
CA PRO A 57 -28.06 -2.71 -5.46
C PRO A 57 -27.37 -2.30 -6.76
N ARG A 58 -28.15 -1.92 -7.78
CA ARG A 58 -27.65 -1.72 -9.15
C ARG A 58 -26.50 -0.71 -9.24
N PHE A 59 -26.59 0.43 -8.55
CA PHE A 59 -25.51 1.42 -8.42
C PHE A 59 -25.76 2.33 -7.21
N THR A 60 -25.43 1.86 -5.99
CA THR A 60 -25.41 2.80 -4.87
C THR A 60 -24.17 3.67 -4.97
N THR A 61 -24.36 4.99 -4.94
CA THR A 61 -23.27 5.99 -4.94
C THR A 61 -22.20 5.69 -3.90
N ALA A 62 -22.57 5.11 -2.74
CA ALA A 62 -21.62 4.67 -1.72
C ALA A 62 -20.61 3.60 -2.21
N PHE A 63 -21.03 2.68 -3.10
CA PHE A 63 -20.14 1.69 -3.69
C PHE A 63 -19.09 2.35 -4.59
N VAL A 64 -19.53 3.22 -5.49
CA VAL A 64 -18.66 3.98 -6.41
C VAL A 64 -17.68 4.84 -5.62
N ILE A 65 -18.17 5.55 -4.60
CA ILE A 65 -17.32 6.37 -3.72
C ILE A 65 -16.29 5.48 -3.01
N GLY A 66 -16.70 4.34 -2.47
CA GLY A 66 -15.80 3.39 -1.80
C GLY A 66 -14.69 2.87 -2.72
N THR A 67 -15.00 2.53 -3.97
CA THR A 67 -14.01 2.11 -4.97
C THR A 67 -13.08 3.26 -5.36
N LEU A 68 -13.61 4.46 -5.61
CA LEU A 68 -12.79 5.62 -5.98
C LEU A 68 -11.83 6.03 -4.86
N VAL A 69 -12.28 5.99 -3.60
CA VAL A 69 -11.42 6.25 -2.43
C VAL A 69 -10.32 5.20 -2.33
N ALA A 70 -10.66 3.91 -2.46
CA ALA A 70 -9.66 2.84 -2.42
C ALA A 70 -8.61 2.98 -3.53
N LEU A 71 -9.06 3.25 -4.77
CA LEU A 71 -8.17 3.50 -5.90
C LEU A 71 -7.29 4.73 -5.68
N GLY A 72 -7.84 5.83 -5.17
CA GLY A 72 -7.09 7.04 -4.86
C GLY A 72 -5.96 6.78 -3.86
N ILE A 73 -6.23 6.03 -2.79
CA ILE A 73 -5.23 5.69 -1.78
C ILE A 73 -4.13 4.76 -2.37
N ILE A 74 -4.51 3.76 -3.16
CA ILE A 74 -3.55 2.85 -3.80
C ILE A 74 -2.67 3.61 -4.80
N VAL A 75 -3.25 4.45 -5.66
CA VAL A 75 -2.49 5.26 -6.63
C VAL A 75 -1.57 6.25 -5.91
N ALA A 76 -2.04 6.90 -4.84
CA ALA A 76 -1.21 7.79 -4.04
C ALA A 76 -0.01 7.05 -3.43
N SER A 77 -0.23 5.87 -2.83
CA SER A 77 0.85 5.05 -2.26
C SER A 77 1.85 4.58 -3.33
N GLY A 78 1.39 4.17 -4.51
CA GLY A 78 2.22 3.80 -5.64
C GLY A 78 3.03 4.97 -6.20
N ALA A 79 2.43 6.17 -6.29
CA ALA A 79 3.12 7.38 -6.74
C ALA A 79 4.23 7.82 -5.77
N ILE A 80 3.97 7.73 -4.46
CA ILE A 80 4.97 8.01 -3.42
C ILE A 80 6.14 7.03 -3.53
N ALA A 81 5.85 5.73 -3.66
CA ALA A 81 6.88 4.70 -3.83
C ALA A 81 7.69 4.90 -5.12
N TRP A 82 7.03 5.31 -6.22
CA TRP A 82 7.69 5.63 -7.48
C TRP A 82 8.64 6.82 -7.35
N MET A 83 8.21 7.91 -6.71
CA MET A 83 9.06 9.06 -6.43
C MET A 83 10.26 8.69 -5.56
N GLN A 84 10.06 7.88 -4.52
CA GLN A 84 11.13 7.46 -3.61
C GLN A 84 12.16 6.54 -4.31
N SER A 85 11.70 5.74 -5.28
CA SER A 85 12.58 4.90 -6.10
C SER A 85 13.48 5.67 -7.08
N ARG A 86 13.15 6.93 -7.39
CA ARG A 86 13.92 7.80 -8.31
C ARG A 86 15.02 8.61 -7.63
N THR A 87 15.21 8.46 -6.33
CA THR A 87 16.27 9.17 -5.60
C THR A 87 17.65 8.73 -6.12
N PRO A 88 18.50 9.66 -6.60
CA PRO A 88 19.82 9.35 -7.14
C PRO A 88 20.66 8.59 -6.11
N GLY A 89 21.38 7.54 -6.55
CA GLY A 89 22.22 6.72 -5.67
C GLY A 89 23.61 7.28 -5.48
N ASP A 90 24.29 6.76 -4.44
CA ASP A 90 25.71 6.99 -4.21
C ASP A 90 26.56 6.46 -5.39
N PRO A 91 27.65 7.15 -5.75
CA PRO A 91 28.60 6.65 -6.74
C PRO A 91 29.36 5.42 -6.22
N ALA A 92 29.75 4.54 -7.14
CA ALA A 92 30.51 3.30 -6.87
C ALA A 92 31.79 3.56 -6.03
N PRO A 93 32.25 2.58 -5.21
CA PRO A 93 31.99 1.13 -5.25
C PRO A 93 30.90 0.64 -4.29
N HIS A 94 30.05 -0.27 -4.75
CA HIS A 94 28.91 -0.83 -4.00
C HIS A 94 29.29 -2.11 -3.21
N ASP A 95 30.48 -2.16 -2.61
CA ASP A 95 31.00 -3.39 -1.97
C ASP A 95 30.42 -3.66 -0.56
N GLU A 96 29.71 -2.70 0.02
CA GLU A 96 29.02 -2.84 1.31
C GLU A 96 27.51 -2.77 1.10
N GLY A 97 26.74 -3.69 1.69
CA GLY A 97 25.27 -3.65 1.64
C GLY A 97 24.73 -2.44 2.39
N THR A 98 24.54 -1.32 1.68
CA THR A 98 24.18 -0.04 2.29
C THR A 98 22.69 0.00 2.66
N ASP A 99 22.31 0.86 3.62
CA ASP A 99 20.89 1.09 3.96
C ASP A 99 20.09 1.62 2.75
N ILE A 100 20.75 2.27 1.79
CA ILE A 100 20.15 2.77 0.55
C ILE A 100 19.68 1.63 -0.34
N ASP A 101 20.45 0.54 -0.45
CA ASP A 101 20.07 -0.63 -1.25
C ASP A 101 18.84 -1.33 -0.68
N ARG A 102 18.75 -1.41 0.67
CA ARG A 102 17.56 -1.94 1.36
C ARG A 102 16.31 -1.09 1.06
N LEU A 103 16.44 0.24 1.11
CA LEU A 103 15.34 1.15 0.82
C LEU A 103 14.86 1.02 -0.64
N ARG A 104 15.78 0.87 -1.60
CA ARG A 104 15.42 0.62 -3.01
C ARG A 104 14.65 -0.68 -3.21
N PHE A 105 15.08 -1.76 -2.55
CA PHE A 105 14.37 -3.03 -2.61
C PHE A 105 12.94 -2.89 -2.06
N LEU A 106 12.78 -2.30 -0.88
CA LEU A 106 11.47 -2.08 -0.27
C LEU A 106 10.57 -1.18 -1.14
N ALA A 107 11.13 -0.14 -1.77
CA ALA A 107 10.40 0.71 -2.70
C ALA A 107 9.92 -0.06 -3.95
N LYS A 108 10.76 -0.93 -4.53
CA LYS A 108 10.38 -1.79 -5.65
C LYS A 108 9.28 -2.79 -5.28
N SER A 109 9.40 -3.46 -4.13
CA SER A 109 8.35 -4.36 -3.63
C SER A 109 7.04 -3.62 -3.41
N THR A 110 7.09 -2.42 -2.84
CA THR A 110 5.90 -1.56 -2.64
C THR A 110 5.21 -1.25 -3.96
N LEU A 111 5.97 -0.95 -5.03
CA LEU A 111 5.40 -0.68 -6.36
C LEU A 111 4.66 -1.91 -6.92
N LEU A 112 5.26 -3.11 -6.79
CA LEU A 112 4.64 -4.36 -7.22
C LEU A 112 3.38 -4.66 -6.41
N LEU A 113 3.42 -4.47 -5.10
CA LEU A 113 2.26 -4.66 -4.23
C LEU A 113 1.14 -3.66 -4.56
N ALA A 114 1.46 -2.39 -4.81
CA ALA A 114 0.48 -1.39 -5.21
C ALA A 114 -0.18 -1.75 -6.55
N GLY A 115 0.60 -2.21 -7.53
CA GLY A 115 0.08 -2.71 -8.82
C GLY A 115 -0.84 -3.92 -8.63
N LEU A 116 -0.44 -4.88 -7.80
CA LEU A 116 -1.25 -6.05 -7.47
C LEU A 116 -2.56 -5.65 -6.78
N SER A 117 -2.51 -4.75 -5.79
CA SER A 117 -3.69 -4.25 -5.09
C SER A 117 -4.65 -3.51 -6.01
N PHE A 118 -4.14 -2.75 -6.98
CA PHE A 118 -4.97 -2.09 -8.00
C PHE A 118 -5.75 -3.11 -8.84
N VAL A 119 -5.07 -4.13 -9.37
CA VAL A 119 -5.71 -5.22 -10.12
C VAL A 119 -6.74 -5.94 -9.25
N ALA A 120 -6.39 -6.20 -7.99
CA ALA A 120 -7.27 -6.87 -7.05
C ALA A 120 -8.55 -6.05 -6.75
N VAL A 121 -8.46 -4.72 -6.63
CA VAL A 121 -9.64 -3.84 -6.49
C VAL A 121 -10.55 -3.93 -7.72
N ILE A 122 -9.99 -3.88 -8.93
CA ILE A 122 -10.77 -4.04 -10.17
C ILE A 122 -11.48 -5.39 -10.19
N PHE A 123 -10.75 -6.46 -9.88
CA PHE A 123 -11.30 -7.81 -9.88
C PHE A 123 -12.38 -8.00 -8.81
N THR A 124 -12.26 -7.30 -7.69
CA THR A 124 -13.27 -7.32 -6.61
C THR A 124 -14.55 -6.57 -7.00
N ALA A 125 -14.43 -5.53 -7.83
CA ALA A 125 -15.58 -4.78 -8.34
C ALA A 125 -16.29 -5.49 -9.50
N ALA A 126 -15.61 -6.38 -10.25
CA ALA A 126 -16.17 -7.05 -11.42
C ALA A 126 -17.45 -7.89 -11.12
N PRO A 127 -17.54 -8.68 -10.04
CA PRO A 127 -18.77 -9.41 -9.69
C PRO A 127 -19.96 -8.48 -9.50
N ALA A 128 -19.77 -7.29 -8.91
CA ALA A 128 -20.84 -6.32 -8.72
C ALA A 128 -21.40 -5.76 -10.05
N LEU A 129 -20.62 -5.83 -11.14
CA LEU A 129 -21.04 -5.41 -12.47
C LEU A 129 -21.69 -6.55 -13.27
N MET A 130 -21.27 -7.80 -13.04
CA MET A 130 -21.76 -8.97 -13.78
C MET A 130 -22.99 -9.63 -13.13
N LEU A 131 -23.07 -9.60 -11.80
CA LEU A 131 -24.19 -10.15 -11.06
C LEU A 131 -25.33 -9.14 -11.02
N THR A 132 -26.54 -9.59 -11.35
CA THR A 132 -27.75 -8.77 -11.40
C THR A 132 -28.84 -9.25 -10.45
N ASP A 133 -28.66 -10.43 -9.85
CA ASP A 133 -29.63 -11.11 -9.00
C ASP A 133 -28.95 -11.61 -7.71
N CYS A 134 -29.74 -11.74 -6.64
CA CYS A 134 -29.31 -12.21 -5.31
C CYS A 134 -29.45 -13.73 -5.11
N ARG A 135 -29.43 -14.50 -6.21
CA ARG A 135 -29.67 -15.96 -6.22
C ARG A 135 -28.39 -16.77 -6.29
#